data_AF-A0A1J5K6K9-F1
#
_entry.id   AF-A0A1J5K6K9-F1
#
_cell.length_a   1.000
_cell.length_b   1.000
_cell.length_c   1.000
_cell.angle_alpha   90.00
_cell.angle_beta   90.00
_cell.angle_gamma   90.00
#
_symmetry.space_group_name_H-M   'P 1'
#
loop_
_entity.id
_entity.type
_entity.pdbx_description
1 polymer ?
#
loop_
_entity_poly.entity_id
_entity_poly.type
_entity_poly.pdbx_seq_one_letter_code
_entity_poly.pdbx_strand_id
1 'polypeptide(L)'
;MKYHKASSKKLCSGNSYHHAEKLYKAFLGDGLYIPFLLNGKLDEETIRDHLILIKKKKEWISSLDKKLSKKKNFLPYIKELRVIEKDFNTLLTYKFKYYKSKNFSQKKKIVGSSKKAVRKFLKDLQLFIDKVDFFHSFRFPVDHFYLRRQYDAYKSIDTKAGKRNANRAYFLRKIVEEGAVDKKKGRSDLYLRAIVDSIYLRITSFHGSFLDEDLRYDIESFFKSMEGALQKGKKKTHRRIKNWHKKSIKDHAYYSGLLKNSKSKKELLKKLYADKSKARYALKNYIYKKEADVYEYWSKKPALYRKLFALETILIHEVGRLDNSYGSERRDVAKVVMNRVSNKNYNYIGEDGPLYSHLKKKKIDSKKYPLLNVLFKQGEFSFTYFFIPASRGIFCPDQSRKAKRLRRKNLRIALSELKRSTQKFKATRYFSRASMLGRIDMAQLWDQHSPLAERPGPRLKKSSKYLSLYKKNKMLFLYSFTSPKGNIYEVMRYKQKEFVYSPKYKKFYSYRNPHYFRYFLKNDSY
;
A
#
# COMPACT_ATOMS: atom_id res chain seq x y z
N MET A 1 -14.41 21.60 16.15
CA MET A 1 -13.00 21.74 16.61
C MET A 1 -12.85 21.73 18.13
N LYS A 2 -13.70 22.42 18.91
CA LYS A 2 -13.68 22.41 20.39
C LYS A 2 -13.70 20.99 20.97
N TYR A 3 -14.68 20.15 20.57
CA TYR A 3 -14.75 18.75 21.03
C TYR A 3 -13.52 17.91 20.67
N HIS A 4 -12.93 18.10 19.49
CA HIS A 4 -11.71 17.36 19.13
C HIS A 4 -10.52 17.77 20.00
N LYS A 5 -10.36 19.07 20.33
CA LYS A 5 -9.33 19.52 21.27
C LYS A 5 -9.56 18.93 22.66
N ALA A 6 -10.81 18.95 23.14
CA ALA A 6 -11.18 18.39 24.44
C ALA A 6 -10.97 16.87 24.51
N SER A 7 -11.36 16.14 23.46
CA SER A 7 -11.08 14.71 23.29
C SER A 7 -9.59 14.43 23.35
N SER A 8 -8.78 15.16 22.58
CA SER A 8 -7.32 14.99 22.58
C SER A 8 -6.70 15.29 23.93
N LYS A 9 -7.12 16.37 24.62
CA LYS A 9 -6.63 16.72 25.95
C LYS A 9 -6.98 15.64 26.99
N LYS A 10 -8.18 15.07 26.89
CA LYS A 10 -8.67 14.03 27.82
C LYS A 10 -8.04 12.66 27.56
N LEU A 11 -7.89 12.28 26.30
CA LEU A 11 -7.55 10.89 25.91
C LEU A 11 -6.08 10.70 25.52
N CYS A 12 -5.39 11.77 25.12
CA CYS A 12 -3.97 11.77 24.76
C CYS A 12 -3.15 12.62 25.74
N SER A 13 -2.73 12.01 26.84
CA SER A 13 -1.61 12.53 27.63
C SER A 13 -0.27 12.17 26.97
N GLY A 14 0.79 12.92 27.27
CA GLY A 14 2.15 12.55 26.85
C GLY A 14 2.49 11.11 27.26
N ASN A 15 2.12 10.74 28.49
CA ASN A 15 2.25 9.38 29.00
C ASN A 15 1.50 8.34 28.15
N SER A 16 0.31 8.67 27.63
CA SER A 16 -0.48 7.72 26.84
C SER A 16 0.21 7.34 25.52
N TYR A 17 0.85 8.33 24.86
CA TYR A 17 1.58 8.10 23.62
C TYR A 17 2.88 7.31 23.86
N HIS A 18 3.68 7.74 24.85
CA HIS A 18 4.94 7.06 25.19
C HIS A 18 4.70 5.62 25.67
N HIS A 19 3.63 5.38 26.42
CA HIS A 19 3.26 4.03 26.85
C HIS A 19 2.90 3.14 25.65
N ALA A 20 2.06 3.62 24.72
CA ALA A 20 1.78 2.88 23.49
C ALA A 20 3.06 2.60 22.68
N GLU A 21 3.98 3.56 22.60
CA GLU A 21 5.26 3.37 21.90
C GLU A 21 6.14 2.32 22.59
N LYS A 22 6.20 2.31 23.93
CA LYS A 22 6.93 1.30 24.71
C LYS A 22 6.35 -0.09 24.46
N LEU A 23 5.03 -0.25 24.53
CA LEU A 23 4.35 -1.51 24.24
C LEU A 23 4.58 -1.95 22.78
N TYR A 24 4.56 -1.00 21.84
CA TYR A 24 4.81 -1.29 20.43
C TYR A 24 6.25 -1.77 20.19
N LYS A 25 7.24 -1.16 20.82
CA LYS A 25 8.64 -1.61 20.77
C LYS A 25 8.79 -3.02 21.36
N ALA A 26 8.16 -3.29 22.50
CA ALA A 26 8.17 -4.63 23.10
C ALA A 26 7.50 -5.68 22.20
N PHE A 27 6.38 -5.32 21.55
CA PHE A 27 5.70 -6.18 20.58
C PHE A 27 6.55 -6.50 19.35
N LEU A 28 7.25 -5.50 18.79
CA LEU A 28 8.14 -5.71 17.65
C LEU A 28 9.36 -6.56 18.01
N GLY A 29 9.87 -6.41 19.23
CA GLY A 29 11.09 -7.07 19.69
C GLY A 29 12.29 -6.72 18.82
N ASP A 30 13.11 -7.73 18.51
CA ASP A 30 14.27 -7.66 17.62
C ASP A 30 13.92 -7.67 16.12
N GLY A 31 12.62 -7.78 15.79
CA GLY A 31 12.13 -7.88 14.42
C GLY A 31 12.23 -9.29 13.81
N LEU A 32 12.65 -10.30 14.57
CA LEU A 32 12.69 -11.70 14.14
C LEU A 32 11.33 -12.37 14.35
N TYR A 33 10.91 -13.13 13.33
CA TYR A 33 9.71 -13.93 13.40
C TYR A 33 10.06 -15.34 13.87
N ILE A 34 9.47 -15.75 14.99
CA ILE A 34 9.64 -17.10 15.53
C ILE A 34 8.32 -17.84 15.26
N PRO A 35 8.31 -18.89 14.43
CA PRO A 35 7.10 -19.65 14.15
C PRO A 35 6.77 -20.55 15.35
N PHE A 36 5.68 -20.22 16.05
CA PHE A 36 5.14 -21.03 17.14
C PHE A 36 3.87 -21.74 16.68
N LEU A 37 3.67 -22.96 17.17
CA LEU A 37 2.43 -23.71 17.05
C LEU A 37 1.39 -23.22 18.06
N LEU A 38 0.15 -23.69 17.94
CA LEU A 38 -0.95 -23.31 18.84
C LEU A 38 -0.67 -23.66 20.31
N ASN A 39 0.05 -24.75 20.55
CA ASN A 39 0.46 -25.18 21.89
C ASN A 39 1.71 -24.44 22.42
N GLY A 40 2.16 -23.37 21.75
CA GLY A 40 3.35 -22.61 22.13
C GLY A 40 4.69 -23.30 21.87
N LYS A 41 4.69 -24.54 21.36
CA LYS A 41 5.93 -25.21 20.93
C LYS A 41 6.47 -24.55 19.66
N LEU A 42 7.78 -24.60 19.51
CA LEU A 42 8.46 -24.14 18.31
C LEU A 42 8.05 -25.01 17.11
N ASP A 43 7.73 -24.37 15.99
CA ASP A 43 7.50 -25.03 14.71
C ASP A 43 8.86 -25.32 14.06
N GLU A 44 9.57 -26.32 14.61
CA GLU A 44 10.92 -26.66 14.18
C GLU A 44 10.98 -27.09 12.72
N GLU A 45 9.95 -27.78 12.24
CA GLU A 45 9.79 -28.22 10.86
C GLU A 45 9.86 -27.02 9.90
N THR A 46 9.04 -26.00 10.14
CA THR A 46 9.06 -24.76 9.34
C THR A 46 10.45 -24.09 9.34
N ILE A 47 11.14 -24.08 10.49
CA ILE A 47 12.48 -23.50 10.57
C ILE A 47 13.49 -24.34 9.79
N ARG A 48 13.49 -25.67 9.93
CA ARG A 48 14.40 -26.59 9.21
C ARG A 48 14.23 -26.45 7.70
N ASP A 49 12.99 -26.47 7.21
CA ASP A 49 12.64 -26.35 5.79
C ASP A 49 13.23 -25.09 5.16
N HIS A 50 13.24 -23.98 5.93
CA HIS A 50 13.65 -22.67 5.43
C HIS A 50 15.07 -22.27 5.83
N LEU A 51 15.74 -22.97 6.74
CA LEU A 51 17.10 -22.64 7.17
C LEU A 51 18.09 -22.73 6.00
N ILE A 52 17.89 -23.72 5.12
CA ILE A 52 18.64 -23.88 3.87
C ILE A 52 18.47 -22.64 2.98
N LEU A 53 17.27 -22.06 2.92
CA LEU A 53 17.02 -20.83 2.16
C LEU A 53 17.73 -19.63 2.78
N ILE A 54 17.79 -19.52 4.10
CA ILE A 54 18.54 -18.45 4.78
C ILE A 54 20.04 -18.59 4.49
N LYS A 55 20.57 -19.82 4.48
CA LYS A 55 21.97 -20.09 4.10
C LYS A 55 22.24 -19.67 2.65
N LYS A 56 21.40 -20.09 1.70
CA LYS A 56 21.49 -19.69 0.29
C LYS A 56 21.38 -18.17 0.11
N LYS A 57 20.51 -17.50 0.88
CA LYS A 57 20.38 -16.03 0.88
C LYS A 57 21.68 -15.37 1.31
N LYS A 58 22.29 -15.83 2.41
CA LYS A 58 23.57 -15.32 2.91
C LYS A 58 24.66 -15.41 1.83
N GLU A 59 24.79 -16.56 1.19
CA GLU A 59 25.77 -16.81 0.12
C GLU A 59 25.51 -15.91 -1.11
N TRP A 60 24.25 -15.78 -1.51
CA TRP A 60 23.85 -14.88 -2.60
C TRP A 60 24.15 -13.41 -2.29
N ILE A 61 23.87 -12.91 -1.07
CA ILE A 61 24.23 -11.53 -0.69
C ILE A 61 25.75 -11.35 -0.69
N SER A 62 26.51 -12.37 -0.24
CA SER A 62 27.97 -12.33 -0.30
C SER A 62 28.49 -12.21 -1.74
N SER A 63 27.87 -12.93 -2.69
CA SER A 63 28.23 -12.83 -4.10
C SER A 63 27.89 -11.45 -4.68
N LEU A 64 26.77 -10.85 -4.28
CA LEU A 64 26.44 -9.46 -4.64
C LEU A 64 27.46 -8.46 -4.09
N ASP A 65 27.93 -8.63 -2.85
CA ASP A 65 28.97 -7.79 -2.25
C ASP A 65 30.26 -7.83 -3.08
N LYS A 66 30.70 -9.04 -3.47
CA LYS A 66 31.87 -9.26 -4.34
C LYS A 66 31.67 -8.67 -5.75
N LYS A 67 30.50 -8.84 -6.36
CA LYS A 67 30.20 -8.23 -7.67
C LYS A 67 30.21 -6.71 -7.59
N LEU A 68 29.62 -6.15 -6.53
CA LEU A 68 29.50 -4.72 -6.39
C LEU A 68 30.83 -4.06 -6.05
N SER A 69 31.72 -4.72 -5.29
CA SER A 69 33.05 -4.20 -4.99
C SER A 69 33.85 -3.90 -6.26
N LYS A 70 33.77 -4.76 -7.27
CA LYS A 70 34.41 -4.64 -8.59
C LYS A 70 33.86 -3.51 -9.47
N LYS A 71 32.65 -2.98 -9.20
CA LYS A 71 32.07 -1.89 -10.00
C LYS A 71 32.69 -0.54 -9.65
N LYS A 72 33.11 0.22 -10.67
CA LYS A 72 33.68 1.58 -10.51
C LYS A 72 32.65 2.58 -10.01
N ASN A 73 31.56 2.78 -10.75
CA ASN A 73 30.47 3.69 -10.40
C ASN A 73 29.16 3.29 -11.09
N PHE A 74 28.08 4.05 -10.86
CA PHE A 74 26.76 3.78 -11.43
C PHE A 74 26.39 4.67 -12.62
N LEU A 75 27.29 5.53 -13.10
CA LEU A 75 27.01 6.45 -14.18
C LEU A 75 26.60 5.75 -15.50
N PRO A 76 27.23 4.63 -15.92
CA PRO A 76 26.80 3.90 -17.11
C PRO A 76 25.34 3.42 -17.02
N TYR A 77 24.94 2.86 -15.87
CA TYR A 77 23.56 2.41 -15.65
C TYR A 77 22.55 3.55 -15.69
N ILE A 78 22.91 4.74 -15.17
CA ILE A 78 22.04 5.92 -15.25
C ILE A 78 21.86 6.37 -16.70
N LYS A 79 22.94 6.37 -17.50
CA LYS A 79 22.88 6.72 -18.92
C LYS A 79 21.99 5.73 -19.69
N GLU A 80 22.19 4.44 -19.47
CA GLU A 80 21.39 3.38 -20.10
C GLU A 80 19.91 3.47 -19.70
N LEU A 81 19.61 3.63 -18.40
CA LEU A 81 18.24 3.79 -17.90
C LEU A 81 17.50 4.96 -18.58
N ARG A 82 18.19 6.09 -18.80
CA ARG A 82 17.62 7.27 -19.47
C ARG A 82 17.35 7.03 -20.96
N VAL A 83 18.15 6.20 -21.62
CA VAL A 83 17.88 5.79 -23.01
C VAL A 83 16.62 4.95 -23.05
N ILE A 84 16.50 3.95 -22.16
CA ILE A 84 15.30 3.09 -22.07
C ILE A 84 14.05 3.91 -21.71
N GLU A 85 14.17 4.92 -20.86
CA GLU A 85 13.06 5.85 -20.54
C GLU A 85 12.63 6.69 -21.75
N LYS A 86 13.56 7.06 -22.65
CA LYS A 86 13.21 7.72 -23.91
C LYS A 86 12.43 6.77 -24.83
N ASP A 87 12.85 5.52 -24.94
CA ASP A 87 12.15 4.50 -25.72
C ASP A 87 10.73 4.27 -25.17
N PHE A 88 10.56 4.24 -23.84
CA PHE A 88 9.25 4.20 -23.19
C PHE A 88 8.33 5.37 -23.61
N ASN A 89 8.86 6.59 -23.66
CA ASN A 89 8.08 7.77 -24.09
C ASN A 89 7.70 7.69 -25.59
N THR A 90 8.52 7.05 -26.41
CA THR A 90 8.19 6.77 -27.81
C THR A 90 6.99 5.81 -27.92
N LEU A 91 6.87 4.82 -27.04
CA LEU A 91 5.70 3.91 -27.01
C LEU A 91 4.40 4.68 -26.74
N LEU A 92 4.43 5.67 -25.86
CA LEU A 92 3.27 6.54 -25.60
C LEU A 92 2.85 7.34 -26.83
N THR A 93 3.82 7.70 -27.68
CA THR A 93 3.55 8.40 -28.93
C THR A 93 2.84 7.49 -29.95
N TYR A 94 3.22 6.21 -30.04
CA TYR A 94 2.48 5.23 -30.84
C TYR A 94 1.04 5.05 -30.36
N LYS A 95 0.85 4.94 -29.03
CA LYS A 95 -0.49 4.85 -28.41
C LYS A 95 -1.34 6.07 -28.76
N PHE A 96 -0.76 7.27 -28.71
CA PHE A 96 -1.45 8.50 -29.08
C PHE A 96 -1.80 8.56 -30.57
N LYS A 97 -0.86 8.21 -31.45
CA LYS A 97 -1.10 8.12 -32.90
C LYS A 97 -2.24 7.16 -33.22
N TYR A 98 -2.24 5.98 -32.59
CA TYR A 98 -3.31 4.99 -32.74
C TYR A 98 -4.66 5.54 -32.31
N TYR A 99 -4.71 6.19 -31.14
CA TYR A 99 -5.92 6.79 -30.60
C TYR A 99 -6.47 7.92 -31.49
N LYS A 100 -5.62 8.73 -32.11
CA LYS A 100 -6.04 9.83 -33.00
C LYS A 100 -6.37 9.41 -34.43
N SER A 101 -5.86 8.27 -34.88
CA SER A 101 -6.12 7.78 -36.22
C SER A 101 -7.60 7.38 -36.37
N LYS A 102 -8.23 7.81 -37.47
CA LYS A 102 -9.60 7.39 -37.85
C LYS A 102 -9.59 6.24 -38.87
N ASN A 103 -8.52 6.15 -39.67
CA ASN A 103 -8.39 5.20 -40.77
C ASN A 103 -7.91 3.82 -40.25
N PHE A 104 -8.63 2.76 -40.63
CA PHE A 104 -8.31 1.39 -40.24
C PHE A 104 -6.93 0.91 -40.73
N SER A 105 -6.58 1.17 -42.00
CA SER A 105 -5.27 0.82 -42.58
C SER A 105 -4.13 1.50 -41.81
N GLN A 106 -4.31 2.79 -41.48
CA GLN A 106 -3.32 3.52 -40.68
C GLN A 106 -3.22 2.96 -39.25
N LYS A 107 -4.35 2.63 -38.60
CA LYS A 107 -4.34 1.95 -37.29
C LYS A 107 -3.60 0.62 -37.34
N LYS A 108 -3.84 -0.20 -38.37
CA LYS A 108 -3.14 -1.49 -38.57
C LYS A 108 -1.63 -1.30 -38.68
N LYS A 109 -1.18 -0.31 -39.48
CA LYS A 109 0.25 0.06 -39.58
C LYS A 109 0.83 0.48 -38.22
N ILE A 110 0.13 1.35 -37.48
CA ILE A 110 0.57 1.81 -36.16
C ILE A 110 0.66 0.65 -35.17
N VAL A 111 -0.31 -0.27 -35.16
CA VAL A 111 -0.29 -1.46 -34.30
C VAL A 111 0.94 -2.31 -34.60
N GLY A 112 1.24 -2.56 -35.87
CA GLY A 112 2.43 -3.31 -36.29
C GLY A 112 3.73 -2.66 -35.80
N SER A 113 3.90 -1.36 -36.03
CA SER A 113 5.08 -0.60 -35.57
C SER A 113 5.17 -0.56 -34.04
N SER A 114 4.05 -0.34 -33.36
CA SER A 114 4.00 -0.32 -31.90
C SER A 114 4.36 -1.67 -31.30
N LYS A 115 3.85 -2.78 -31.86
CA LYS A 115 4.18 -4.13 -31.41
C LYS A 115 5.68 -4.42 -31.52
N LYS A 116 6.32 -4.03 -32.62
CA LYS A 116 7.79 -4.15 -32.79
C LYS A 116 8.54 -3.30 -31.75
N ALA A 117 8.14 -2.04 -31.58
CA ALA A 117 8.76 -1.12 -30.63
C ALA A 117 8.60 -1.58 -29.17
N VAL A 118 7.42 -2.06 -28.78
CA VAL A 118 7.15 -2.62 -27.45
C VAL A 118 8.03 -3.84 -27.20
N ARG A 119 8.12 -4.80 -28.14
CA ARG A 119 8.99 -5.98 -27.99
C ARG A 119 10.45 -5.59 -27.78
N LYS A 120 10.97 -4.65 -28.58
CA LYS A 120 12.34 -4.13 -28.40
C LYS A 120 12.50 -3.50 -27.02
N PHE A 121 11.62 -2.57 -26.65
CA PHE A 121 11.67 -1.88 -25.36
C PHE A 121 11.64 -2.85 -24.17
N LEU A 122 10.76 -3.85 -24.19
CA LEU A 122 10.65 -4.84 -23.10
C LEU A 122 11.92 -5.69 -23.00
N LYS A 123 12.51 -6.08 -24.14
CA LYS A 123 13.80 -6.79 -24.17
C LYS A 123 14.92 -5.92 -23.58
N ASP A 124 15.02 -4.66 -23.98
CA ASP A 124 16.03 -3.73 -23.48
C ASP A 124 15.85 -3.46 -21.97
N LEU A 125 14.60 -3.30 -21.51
CA LEU A 125 14.28 -3.15 -20.10
C LEU A 125 14.63 -4.41 -19.29
N GLN A 126 14.35 -5.60 -19.81
CA GLN A 126 14.70 -6.87 -19.18
C GLN A 126 16.23 -7.01 -19.05
N LEU A 127 16.97 -6.77 -20.13
CA LEU A 127 18.44 -6.80 -20.13
C LEU A 127 19.02 -5.80 -19.12
N PHE A 128 18.44 -4.60 -19.02
CA PHE A 128 18.85 -3.63 -18.02
C PHE A 128 18.57 -4.13 -16.60
N ILE A 129 17.38 -4.69 -16.33
CA ILE A 129 17.04 -5.28 -15.03
C ILE A 129 18.06 -6.37 -14.65
N ASP A 130 18.42 -7.24 -15.59
CA ASP A 130 19.40 -8.31 -15.36
C ASP A 130 20.80 -7.74 -15.06
N LYS A 131 21.22 -6.65 -15.71
CA LYS A 131 22.49 -5.96 -15.43
C LYS A 131 22.56 -5.31 -14.05
N VAL A 132 21.43 -4.96 -13.44
CA VAL A 132 21.33 -4.38 -12.10
C VAL A 132 20.93 -5.41 -11.04
N ASP A 133 21.43 -6.64 -11.18
CA ASP A 133 21.23 -7.79 -10.27
C ASP A 133 21.40 -7.48 -8.77
N PHE A 134 22.23 -6.51 -8.41
CA PHE A 134 22.40 -6.03 -7.03
C PHE A 134 21.14 -5.36 -6.43
N PHE A 135 20.13 -5.06 -7.24
CA PHE A 135 18.79 -4.61 -6.81
C PHE A 135 17.70 -5.70 -6.92
N HIS A 136 18.04 -6.94 -7.32
CA HIS A 136 17.09 -8.06 -7.33
C HIS A 136 16.74 -8.55 -5.93
N SER A 137 15.56 -9.12 -5.74
CA SER A 137 15.24 -9.85 -4.50
C SER A 137 15.99 -11.18 -4.43
N PHE A 138 16.11 -11.76 -3.22
CA PHE A 138 16.59 -13.14 -3.11
C PHE A 138 15.54 -14.08 -3.72
N ARG A 139 15.95 -15.03 -4.58
CA ARG A 139 15.06 -15.84 -5.43
C ARG A 139 14.29 -15.01 -6.47
N PHE A 140 14.94 -14.02 -7.05
CA PHE A 140 14.37 -13.22 -8.13
C PHE A 140 13.89 -14.06 -9.32
N PRO A 141 12.74 -13.73 -9.93
CA PRO A 141 11.76 -12.75 -9.45
C PRO A 141 10.84 -13.31 -8.35
N VAL A 142 10.49 -12.48 -7.36
CA VAL A 142 9.57 -12.86 -6.27
C VAL A 142 8.12 -12.46 -6.60
N ASP A 143 7.20 -13.43 -6.65
CA ASP A 143 5.77 -13.15 -6.78
C ASP A 143 5.15 -12.75 -5.43
N HIS A 144 5.14 -11.44 -5.19
CA HIS A 144 4.56 -10.84 -3.98
C HIS A 144 3.05 -11.06 -3.86
N PHE A 145 2.31 -11.16 -4.97
CA PHE A 145 0.88 -11.38 -4.94
C PHE A 145 0.58 -12.82 -4.48
N TYR A 146 1.23 -13.79 -5.11
CA TYR A 146 1.11 -15.19 -4.73
C TYR A 146 1.45 -15.41 -3.26
N LEU A 147 2.60 -14.91 -2.80
CA LEU A 147 3.01 -15.05 -1.40
C LEU A 147 2.02 -14.42 -0.43
N ARG A 148 1.47 -13.25 -0.78
CA ARG A 148 0.47 -12.59 0.05
C ARG A 148 -0.85 -13.37 0.08
N ARG A 149 -1.31 -13.87 -1.05
CA ARG A 149 -2.51 -14.71 -1.18
C ARG A 149 -2.38 -15.97 -0.34
N GLN A 150 -1.25 -16.68 -0.44
CA GLN A 150 -0.98 -17.89 0.34
C GLN A 150 -1.05 -17.63 1.84
N TYR A 151 -0.41 -16.56 2.33
CA TYR A 151 -0.49 -16.22 3.75
C TYR A 151 -1.92 -15.85 4.19
N ASP A 152 -2.62 -15.04 3.39
CA ASP A 152 -3.97 -14.59 3.72
C ASP A 152 -4.99 -15.75 3.75
N ALA A 153 -4.75 -16.85 3.02
CA ALA A 153 -5.58 -18.06 3.04
C ALA A 153 -5.53 -18.83 4.38
N TYR A 154 -4.38 -18.82 5.09
CA TYR A 154 -4.19 -19.64 6.30
C TYR A 154 -4.14 -18.83 7.60
N LYS A 155 -3.91 -17.51 7.56
CA LYS A 155 -3.61 -16.69 8.76
C LYS A 155 -4.68 -16.69 9.85
N SER A 156 -5.93 -17.02 9.51
CA SER A 156 -7.09 -17.04 10.41
C SER A 156 -7.61 -18.43 10.70
N ILE A 157 -6.94 -19.48 10.20
CA ILE A 157 -7.33 -20.87 10.44
C ILE A 157 -6.66 -21.35 11.72
N ASP A 158 -7.46 -21.51 12.79
CA ASP A 158 -6.99 -21.94 14.11
C ASP A 158 -6.94 -23.47 14.26
N THR A 159 -6.42 -24.15 13.24
CA THR A 159 -6.09 -25.59 13.29
C THR A 159 -4.58 -25.80 13.31
N LYS A 160 -4.11 -26.98 13.73
CA LYS A 160 -2.68 -27.32 13.71
C LYS A 160 -2.09 -27.18 12.29
N ALA A 161 -2.80 -27.70 11.29
CA ALA A 161 -2.40 -27.62 9.88
C ALA A 161 -2.45 -26.17 9.35
N GLY A 162 -3.54 -25.44 9.62
CA GLY A 162 -3.68 -24.04 9.24
C GLY A 162 -2.57 -23.17 9.83
N LYS A 163 -2.26 -23.36 11.12
CA LYS A 163 -1.19 -22.62 11.80
C LYS A 163 0.19 -22.91 11.20
N ARG A 164 0.51 -24.18 10.91
CA ARG A 164 1.76 -24.55 10.23
C ARG A 164 1.87 -23.93 8.84
N ASN A 165 0.81 -23.99 8.04
CA ASN A 165 0.80 -23.37 6.71
C ASN A 165 0.95 -21.84 6.78
N ALA A 166 0.30 -21.18 7.73
CA ALA A 166 0.47 -19.76 7.99
C ALA A 166 1.92 -19.42 8.41
N ASN A 167 2.52 -20.23 9.29
CA ASN A 167 3.90 -20.08 9.72
C ASN A 167 4.87 -20.25 8.54
N ARG A 168 4.71 -21.30 7.73
CA ARG A 168 5.51 -21.55 6.51
C ARG A 168 5.43 -20.37 5.54
N ALA A 169 4.22 -19.96 5.16
CA ALA A 169 4.01 -18.87 4.22
C ALA A 169 4.59 -17.54 4.73
N TYR A 170 4.35 -17.21 6.01
CA TYR A 170 4.86 -15.96 6.58
C TYR A 170 6.38 -15.97 6.76
N PHE A 171 6.96 -17.12 7.16
CA PHE A 171 8.40 -17.24 7.34
C PHE A 171 9.14 -17.14 6.01
N LEU A 172 8.64 -17.81 4.96
CA LEU A 172 9.14 -17.65 3.60
C LEU A 172 9.16 -16.18 3.19
N ARG A 173 8.05 -15.45 3.40
CA ARG A 173 7.97 -14.00 3.11
C ARG A 173 9.03 -13.19 3.86
N LYS A 174 9.34 -13.52 5.12
CA LYS A 174 10.43 -12.85 5.85
C LYS A 174 11.82 -13.10 5.28
N ILE A 175 11.99 -14.13 4.46
CA ILE A 175 13.25 -14.49 3.82
C ILE A 175 13.36 -13.85 2.43
N VAL A 176 12.30 -13.94 1.62
CA VAL A 176 12.32 -13.50 0.20
C VAL A 176 11.83 -12.06 0.00
N GLU A 177 10.92 -11.55 0.84
CA GLU A 177 10.46 -10.15 0.81
C GLU A 177 11.33 -9.25 1.72
N GLU A 178 12.66 -9.34 1.56
CA GLU A 178 13.62 -8.54 2.32
C GLU A 178 14.44 -7.63 1.39
N GLY A 179 14.89 -6.48 1.91
CA GLY A 179 15.78 -5.57 1.20
C GLY A 179 16.98 -5.16 2.05
N ALA A 180 17.99 -4.63 1.38
CA ALA A 180 19.22 -4.15 1.98
C ALA A 180 18.98 -2.91 2.85
N VAL A 181 19.51 -2.93 4.08
CA VAL A 181 19.19 -1.98 5.15
C VAL A 181 20.25 -0.90 5.36
N ASP A 182 19.81 0.32 5.66
CA ASP A 182 20.71 1.38 6.14
C ASP A 182 21.19 1.13 7.58
N LYS A 183 22.44 1.54 7.88
CA LYS A 183 23.05 1.41 9.23
C LYS A 183 22.33 2.28 10.28
N LYS A 184 21.86 3.46 9.89
CA LYS A 184 21.14 4.41 10.75
C LYS A 184 19.71 4.53 10.22
N LYS A 185 18.74 4.03 10.99
CA LYS A 185 17.29 3.99 10.70
C LYS A 185 16.92 2.88 9.70
N GLY A 186 16.15 1.90 10.17
CA GLY A 186 15.78 0.65 9.48
C GLY A 186 14.94 0.77 8.19
N ARG A 187 15.25 1.74 7.33
CA ARG A 187 14.72 1.82 5.97
C ARG A 187 15.52 0.87 5.09
N SER A 188 14.84 -0.10 4.51
CA SER A 188 15.39 -0.98 3.47
C SER A 188 15.13 -0.42 2.07
N ASP A 189 15.78 -1.00 1.05
CA ASP A 189 15.41 -0.82 -0.35
C ASP A 189 14.32 -1.79 -0.83
N LEU A 190 13.62 -2.48 0.08
CA LEU A 190 12.60 -3.49 -0.22
C LEU A 190 11.58 -3.03 -1.28
N TYR A 191 11.09 -1.79 -1.19
CA TYR A 191 10.11 -1.28 -2.15
C TYR A 191 10.66 -1.22 -3.59
N LEU A 192 11.94 -0.87 -3.76
CA LEU A 192 12.57 -0.88 -5.08
C LEU A 192 12.63 -2.32 -5.61
N ARG A 193 13.15 -3.25 -4.80
CA ARG A 193 13.30 -4.66 -5.20
C ARG A 193 11.96 -5.27 -5.63
N ALA A 194 10.91 -5.06 -4.82
CA ALA A 194 9.58 -5.55 -5.12
C ALA A 194 8.96 -4.95 -6.40
N ILE A 195 9.27 -3.69 -6.74
CA ILE A 195 8.89 -3.12 -8.04
C ILE A 195 9.65 -3.81 -9.17
N VAL A 196 10.95 -4.09 -9.01
CA VAL A 196 11.74 -4.83 -10.01
C VAL A 196 11.14 -6.21 -10.24
N ASP A 197 10.83 -6.96 -9.17
CA ASP A 197 10.19 -8.28 -9.25
C ASP A 197 8.88 -8.22 -10.04
N SER A 198 7.99 -7.30 -9.65
CA SER A 198 6.65 -7.19 -10.23
C SER A 198 6.68 -6.75 -11.69
N ILE A 199 7.60 -5.86 -12.07
CA ILE A 199 7.78 -5.48 -13.48
C ILE A 199 8.34 -6.64 -14.27
N TYR A 200 9.36 -7.33 -13.77
CA TYR A 200 9.97 -8.45 -14.48
C TYR A 200 8.95 -9.55 -14.80
N LEU A 201 8.14 -9.95 -13.81
CA LEU A 201 7.06 -10.92 -14.01
C LEU A 201 6.03 -10.44 -15.06
N ARG A 202 5.67 -9.14 -15.04
CA ARG A 202 4.68 -8.61 -15.98
C ARG A 202 5.20 -8.45 -17.39
N ILE A 203 6.46 -8.04 -17.58
CA ILE A 203 7.02 -7.82 -18.93
C ILE A 203 7.35 -9.12 -19.65
N THR A 204 7.72 -10.17 -18.91
CA THR A 204 8.04 -11.49 -19.48
C THR A 204 6.81 -12.18 -20.04
N SER A 205 5.62 -11.97 -19.47
CA SER A 205 4.35 -12.49 -19.97
C SER A 205 3.58 -11.52 -20.88
N PHE A 206 4.16 -10.38 -21.25
CA PHE A 206 3.44 -9.34 -22.00
C PHE A 206 3.53 -9.55 -23.52
N HIS A 207 2.37 -9.60 -24.18
CA HIS A 207 2.28 -9.81 -25.64
C HIS A 207 1.48 -8.75 -26.40
N GLY A 208 1.02 -7.70 -25.70
CA GLY A 208 0.19 -6.64 -26.29
C GLY A 208 0.94 -5.70 -27.25
N SER A 209 0.19 -4.99 -28.09
CA SER A 209 0.75 -3.97 -29.00
C SER A 209 0.95 -2.61 -28.33
N PHE A 210 0.26 -2.36 -27.22
CA PHE A 210 0.37 -1.13 -26.42
C PHE A 210 0.36 -1.49 -24.94
N LEU A 211 1.20 -0.84 -24.15
CA LEU A 211 1.20 -1.01 -22.69
C LEU A 211 -0.16 -0.62 -22.09
N ASP A 212 -0.70 -1.49 -21.23
CA ASP A 212 -1.84 -1.17 -20.39
C ASP A 212 -1.47 -0.10 -19.35
N GLU A 213 -2.47 0.57 -18.78
CA GLU A 213 -2.22 1.69 -17.87
C GLU A 213 -1.54 1.25 -16.57
N ASP A 214 -1.88 0.07 -16.05
CA ASP A 214 -1.25 -0.48 -14.86
C ASP A 214 0.25 -0.75 -15.08
N LEU A 215 0.65 -1.29 -16.24
CA LEU A 215 2.04 -1.57 -16.57
C LEU A 215 2.81 -0.28 -16.86
N ARG A 216 2.18 0.64 -17.61
CA ARG A 216 2.73 1.97 -17.90
C ARG A 216 3.07 2.71 -16.60
N TYR A 217 2.15 2.75 -15.65
CA TYR A 217 2.34 3.44 -14.38
C TYR A 217 3.41 2.79 -13.50
N ASP A 218 3.48 1.45 -13.48
CA ASP A 218 4.48 0.72 -12.72
C ASP A 218 5.89 0.93 -13.29
N ILE A 219 6.06 0.85 -14.62
CA ILE A 219 7.33 1.14 -15.32
C ILE A 219 7.81 2.57 -15.05
N GLU A 220 6.92 3.54 -15.08
CA GLU A 220 7.27 4.92 -14.73
C GLU A 220 7.75 5.04 -13.28
N SER A 221 7.07 4.37 -12.34
CA SER A 221 7.52 4.32 -10.94
C SER A 221 8.88 3.64 -10.80
N PHE A 222 9.17 2.64 -11.63
CA PHE A 222 10.48 1.98 -11.66
C PHE A 222 11.57 2.92 -12.12
N PHE A 223 11.40 3.64 -13.23
CA PHE A 223 12.41 4.61 -13.69
C PHE A 223 12.78 5.59 -12.57
N LYS A 224 11.77 6.20 -11.93
CA LYS A 224 11.99 7.14 -10.83
C LYS A 224 12.69 6.49 -9.62
N SER A 225 12.29 5.28 -9.25
CA SER A 225 12.84 4.59 -8.07
C SER A 225 14.26 4.09 -8.30
N MET A 226 14.51 3.55 -9.49
CA MET A 226 15.79 3.03 -9.93
C MET A 226 16.80 4.15 -10.15
N GLU A 227 16.42 5.23 -10.85
CA GLU A 227 17.31 6.40 -11.02
C GLU A 227 17.69 6.99 -9.66
N GLY A 228 16.71 7.20 -8.77
CA GLY A 228 16.98 7.70 -7.42
C GLY A 228 17.82 6.75 -6.54
N ALA A 229 17.86 5.45 -6.86
CA ALA A 229 18.75 4.50 -6.20
C ALA A 229 20.16 4.51 -6.79
N LEU A 230 20.29 4.62 -8.12
CA LEU A 230 21.57 4.73 -8.80
C LEU A 230 22.28 6.06 -8.50
N GLN A 231 21.55 7.17 -8.45
CA GLN A 231 22.07 8.51 -8.11
C GLN A 231 22.64 8.59 -6.69
N LYS A 232 22.15 7.76 -5.76
CA LYS A 232 22.75 7.63 -4.40
C LYS A 232 24.15 7.03 -4.43
N GLY A 233 24.54 6.40 -5.54
CA GLY A 233 25.88 5.93 -5.82
C GLY A 233 26.24 4.57 -5.24
N LYS A 234 27.28 3.97 -5.82
CA LYS A 234 27.80 2.64 -5.50
C LYS A 234 28.16 2.49 -4.02
N LYS A 235 28.84 3.48 -3.42
CA LYS A 235 29.28 3.44 -2.02
C LYS A 235 28.12 3.20 -1.05
N LYS A 236 26.98 3.88 -1.26
CA LYS A 236 25.80 3.77 -0.40
C LYS A 236 25.10 2.42 -0.57
N THR A 237 24.91 1.96 -1.81
CA THR A 237 24.33 0.64 -2.10
C THR A 237 25.19 -0.49 -1.55
N HIS A 238 26.50 -0.43 -1.75
CA HIS A 238 27.46 -1.40 -1.23
C HIS A 238 27.42 -1.49 0.29
N ARG A 239 27.39 -0.35 0.99
CA ARG A 239 27.24 -0.33 2.46
C ARG A 239 25.93 -1.00 2.92
N ARG A 240 24.83 -0.81 2.19
CA ARG A 240 23.54 -1.47 2.52
C ARG A 240 23.62 -2.98 2.34
N ILE A 241 24.24 -3.45 1.25
CA ILE A 241 24.44 -4.89 0.99
C ILE A 241 25.32 -5.50 2.09
N LYS A 242 26.41 -4.85 2.50
CA LYS A 242 27.22 -5.31 3.65
C LYS A 242 26.41 -5.43 4.95
N ASN A 243 25.56 -4.46 5.25
CA ASN A 243 24.70 -4.55 6.43
C ASN A 243 23.68 -5.68 6.32
N TRP A 244 23.13 -5.90 5.12
CA TRP A 244 22.21 -6.99 4.86
C TRP A 244 22.88 -8.36 5.00
N HIS A 245 24.13 -8.49 4.55
CA HIS A 245 24.93 -9.69 4.74
C HIS A 245 25.16 -9.96 6.23
N LYS A 246 25.61 -8.95 6.99
CA LYS A 246 25.78 -9.04 8.45
C LYS A 246 24.49 -9.44 9.16
N LYS A 247 23.34 -8.86 8.76
CA LYS A 247 22.03 -9.24 9.29
C LYS A 247 21.72 -10.71 8.96
N SER A 248 21.91 -11.14 7.71
CA SER A 248 21.62 -12.50 7.27
C SER A 248 22.49 -13.56 7.97
N ILE A 249 23.75 -13.23 8.31
CA ILE A 249 24.60 -14.09 9.15
C ILE A 249 23.99 -14.24 10.55
N LYS A 250 23.58 -13.12 11.17
CA LYS A 250 22.95 -13.13 12.50
C LYS A 250 21.64 -13.91 12.49
N ASP A 251 20.79 -13.68 11.49
CA ASP A 251 19.53 -14.40 11.32
C ASP A 251 19.78 -15.91 11.19
N HIS A 252 20.72 -16.32 10.33
CA HIS A 252 21.08 -17.74 10.17
C HIS A 252 21.56 -18.37 11.48
N ALA A 253 22.48 -17.70 12.19
CA ALA A 253 23.00 -18.18 13.47
C ALA A 253 21.88 -18.29 14.52
N TYR A 254 20.98 -17.30 14.57
CA TYR A 254 19.83 -17.29 15.46
C TYR A 254 18.91 -18.49 15.22
N TYR A 255 18.42 -18.69 13.98
CA TYR A 255 17.52 -19.80 13.67
C TYR A 255 18.19 -21.17 13.79
N SER A 256 19.48 -21.27 13.46
CA SER A 256 20.26 -22.50 13.72
C SER A 256 20.33 -22.80 15.22
N GLY A 257 20.56 -21.78 16.04
CA GLY A 257 20.55 -21.88 17.50
C GLY A 257 19.19 -22.33 18.06
N LEU A 258 18.09 -21.87 17.46
CA LEU A 258 16.74 -22.32 17.82
C LEU A 258 16.48 -23.81 17.52
N LEU A 259 17.30 -24.49 16.71
CA LEU A 259 17.15 -25.91 16.39
C LEU A 259 18.04 -26.83 17.24
N LYS A 260 19.12 -26.32 17.84
CA LYS A 260 19.99 -27.10 18.75
C LYS A 260 19.18 -27.57 19.97
N ASN A 261 19.42 -28.77 20.50
CA ASN A 261 18.67 -29.29 21.64
C ASN A 261 19.41 -29.00 22.96
N SER A 262 18.78 -28.29 23.89
CA SER A 262 19.29 -28.11 25.26
C SER A 262 18.15 -27.86 26.25
N LYS A 263 18.34 -28.20 27.53
CA LYS A 263 17.36 -27.96 28.60
C LYS A 263 17.11 -26.45 28.79
N SER A 264 18.18 -25.65 28.79
CA SER A 264 18.15 -24.19 28.84
C SER A 264 17.37 -23.54 27.68
N LYS A 265 17.39 -24.15 26.48
CA LYS A 265 16.58 -23.68 25.34
C LYS A 265 15.09 -23.84 25.56
N LYS A 266 14.63 -24.96 26.13
CA LYS A 266 13.19 -25.19 26.33
C LYS A 266 12.59 -24.11 27.23
N GLU A 267 13.32 -23.74 28.28
CA GLU A 267 12.94 -22.63 29.18
C GLU A 267 13.01 -21.28 28.47
N LEU A 268 14.08 -21.01 27.71
CA LEU A 268 14.20 -19.79 26.90
C LEU A 268 13.05 -19.64 25.90
N LEU A 269 12.66 -20.71 25.20
CA LEU A 269 11.56 -20.69 24.23
C LEU A 269 10.20 -20.48 24.88
N LYS A 270 9.95 -21.12 26.03
CA LYS A 270 8.75 -20.86 26.85
C LYS A 270 8.71 -19.40 27.27
N LYS A 271 9.83 -18.84 27.74
CA LYS A 271 9.96 -17.43 28.10
C LYS A 271 9.73 -16.50 26.90
N LEU A 272 10.35 -16.77 25.75
CA LEU A 272 10.17 -15.99 24.53
C LEU A 272 8.72 -16.02 24.02
N TYR A 273 8.08 -17.19 24.05
CA TYR A 273 6.67 -17.32 23.70
C TYR A 273 5.78 -16.52 24.67
N ALA A 274 6.01 -16.68 25.97
CA ALA A 274 5.29 -15.96 27.02
C ALA A 274 5.50 -14.44 26.89
N ASP A 275 6.72 -13.98 26.68
CA ASP A 275 7.06 -12.56 26.51
C ASP A 275 6.43 -11.97 25.25
N LYS A 276 6.51 -12.68 24.10
CA LYS A 276 5.86 -12.23 22.86
C LYS A 276 4.34 -12.22 22.98
N SER A 277 3.76 -13.24 23.61
CA SER A 277 2.32 -13.32 23.86
C SER A 277 1.87 -12.19 24.79
N LYS A 278 2.59 -11.99 25.90
CA LYS A 278 2.37 -10.91 26.88
C LYS A 278 2.49 -9.53 26.22
N ALA A 279 3.53 -9.29 25.42
CA ALA A 279 3.72 -8.02 24.71
C ALA A 279 2.61 -7.77 23.67
N ARG A 280 2.23 -8.80 22.90
CA ARG A 280 1.10 -8.72 21.95
C ARG A 280 -0.20 -8.42 22.67
N TYR A 281 -0.52 -9.15 23.74
CA TYR A 281 -1.74 -8.97 24.52
C TYR A 281 -1.75 -7.59 25.20
N ALA A 282 -0.64 -7.16 25.79
CA ALA A 282 -0.50 -5.84 26.41
C ALA A 282 -0.74 -4.72 25.40
N LEU A 283 -0.10 -4.77 24.22
CA LEU A 283 -0.34 -3.79 23.16
C LEU A 283 -1.79 -3.84 22.66
N LYS A 284 -2.29 -5.04 22.33
CA LYS A 284 -3.66 -5.26 21.83
C LYS A 284 -4.68 -4.65 22.80
N ASN A 285 -4.62 -5.04 24.07
CA ASN A 285 -5.52 -4.55 25.11
C ASN A 285 -5.39 -3.06 25.32
N TYR A 286 -4.17 -2.52 25.35
CA TYR A 286 -3.99 -1.09 25.55
C TYR A 286 -4.60 -0.27 24.42
N ILE A 287 -4.34 -0.66 23.16
CA ILE A 287 -4.89 0.03 21.99
C ILE A 287 -6.42 -0.05 21.99
N TYR A 288 -7.01 -1.25 22.12
CA TYR A 288 -8.47 -1.39 22.09
C TYR A 288 -9.16 -0.79 23.32
N LYS A 289 -8.52 -0.76 24.49
CA LYS A 289 -9.00 0.03 25.64
C LYS A 289 -9.06 1.52 25.29
N LYS A 290 -8.00 2.07 24.68
CA LYS A 290 -7.96 3.49 24.28
C LYS A 290 -8.97 3.80 23.17
N GLU A 291 -9.14 2.89 22.21
CA GLU A 291 -10.20 3.02 21.20
C GLU A 291 -11.60 3.01 21.84
N ALA A 292 -11.84 2.15 22.82
CA ALA A 292 -13.09 2.15 23.58
C ALA A 292 -13.29 3.45 24.40
N ASP A 293 -12.23 4.04 24.96
CA ASP A 293 -12.29 5.36 25.62
C ASP A 293 -12.69 6.48 24.63
N VAL A 294 -12.15 6.43 23.41
CA VAL A 294 -12.53 7.35 22.32
C VAL A 294 -13.98 7.12 21.92
N TYR A 295 -14.38 5.87 21.72
CA TYR A 295 -15.75 5.50 21.39
C TYR A 295 -16.72 6.05 22.44
N GLU A 296 -16.45 5.81 23.73
CA GLU A 296 -17.26 6.29 24.84
C GLU A 296 -17.39 7.81 24.82
N TYR A 297 -16.26 8.53 24.70
CA TYR A 297 -16.26 10.00 24.67
C TYR A 297 -17.16 10.55 23.56
N TRP A 298 -17.05 9.98 22.35
CA TRP A 298 -17.79 10.44 21.19
C TRP A 298 -19.24 9.97 21.20
N SER A 299 -19.56 8.79 21.72
CA SER A 299 -20.95 8.29 21.84
C SER A 299 -21.86 9.27 22.60
N LYS A 300 -21.29 9.95 23.61
CA LYS A 300 -21.93 10.98 24.45
C LYS A 300 -22.08 12.36 23.79
N LYS A 301 -21.68 12.53 22.52
CA LYS A 301 -21.80 13.80 21.78
C LYS A 301 -23.05 13.83 20.90
N PRO A 302 -23.56 15.02 20.55
CA PRO A 302 -24.69 15.13 19.63
C PRO A 302 -24.39 14.46 18.29
N ALA A 303 -25.43 13.89 17.66
CA ALA A 303 -25.29 13.01 16.51
C ALA A 303 -24.42 13.59 15.38
N LEU A 304 -24.60 14.87 15.05
CA LEU A 304 -23.81 15.55 14.02
C LEU A 304 -22.30 15.51 14.32
N TYR A 305 -21.89 15.81 15.55
CA TYR A 305 -20.47 15.83 15.91
C TYR A 305 -19.85 14.44 15.90
N ARG A 306 -20.61 13.41 16.29
CA ARG A 306 -20.17 12.01 16.16
C ARG A 306 -19.91 11.65 14.70
N LYS A 307 -20.84 12.01 13.81
CA LYS A 307 -20.71 11.75 12.37
C LYS A 307 -19.50 12.46 11.78
N LEU A 308 -19.32 13.73 12.13
CA LEU A 308 -18.17 14.52 11.68
C LEU A 308 -16.84 13.98 12.20
N PHE A 309 -16.77 13.52 13.45
CA PHE A 309 -15.57 12.90 14.01
C PHE A 309 -15.19 11.62 13.26
N ALA A 310 -16.15 10.72 13.06
CA ALA A 310 -15.90 9.44 12.38
C ALA A 310 -15.39 9.66 10.96
N LEU A 311 -16.11 10.46 10.16
CA LEU A 311 -15.70 10.78 8.79
C LEU A 311 -14.34 11.48 8.76
N GLU A 312 -14.10 12.47 9.61
CA GLU A 312 -12.83 13.19 9.60
C GLU A 312 -11.64 12.30 9.96
N THR A 313 -11.80 11.42 10.96
CA THR A 313 -10.77 10.47 11.40
C THR A 313 -10.43 9.52 10.25
N ILE A 314 -11.44 8.93 9.60
CA ILE A 314 -11.24 8.06 8.43
C ILE A 314 -10.50 8.82 7.32
N LEU A 315 -10.93 10.03 6.98
CA LEU A 315 -10.32 10.82 5.91
C LEU A 315 -8.87 11.24 6.20
N ILE A 316 -8.51 11.47 7.46
CA ILE A 316 -7.11 11.73 7.84
C ILE A 316 -6.24 10.50 7.60
N HIS A 317 -6.72 9.32 8.01
CA HIS A 317 -5.90 8.12 8.03
C HIS A 317 -5.86 7.39 6.68
N GLU A 318 -6.93 7.43 5.89
CA GLU A 318 -7.02 6.71 4.62
C GLU A 318 -6.55 7.56 3.44
N VAL A 319 -6.89 8.85 3.41
CA VAL A 319 -6.55 9.73 2.30
C VAL A 319 -5.30 10.57 2.59
N GLY A 320 -5.14 11.02 3.82
CA GLY A 320 -3.98 11.80 4.25
C GLY A 320 -3.76 13.02 3.36
N ARG A 321 -2.59 13.07 2.69
CA ARG A 321 -2.18 14.19 1.81
C ARG A 321 -2.30 13.90 0.32
N LEU A 322 -2.77 12.72 -0.08
CA LEU A 322 -2.71 12.24 -1.46
C LEU A 322 -3.71 12.95 -2.41
N ASP A 323 -4.80 13.48 -1.85
CA ASP A 323 -5.89 14.02 -2.65
C ASP A 323 -5.71 15.50 -3.02
N ASN A 324 -6.23 15.85 -4.18
CA ASN A 324 -6.07 17.14 -4.85
C ASN A 324 -6.66 18.32 -4.04
N SER A 325 -6.39 19.55 -4.51
CA SER A 325 -6.88 20.76 -3.86
C SER A 325 -8.41 20.77 -3.70
N TYR A 326 -9.13 20.19 -4.67
CA TYR A 326 -10.59 20.11 -4.69
C TYR A 326 -11.20 19.12 -3.69
N GLY A 327 -10.42 18.17 -3.17
CA GLY A 327 -10.91 17.21 -2.18
C GLY A 327 -11.71 16.05 -2.79
N SER A 328 -11.41 15.64 -4.03
CA SER A 328 -12.26 14.72 -4.80
C SER A 328 -12.26 13.31 -4.19
N GLU A 329 -11.08 12.79 -3.85
CA GLU A 329 -11.00 11.46 -3.23
C GLU A 329 -11.57 11.47 -1.81
N ARG A 330 -11.38 12.57 -1.06
CA ARG A 330 -12.00 12.69 0.27
C ARG A 330 -13.53 12.64 0.22
N ARG A 331 -14.14 13.27 -0.79
CA ARG A 331 -15.60 13.22 -0.96
C ARG A 331 -16.07 11.80 -1.23
N ASP A 332 -15.35 11.07 -2.07
CA ASP A 332 -15.77 9.72 -2.46
C ASP A 332 -15.49 8.69 -1.38
N VAL A 333 -14.36 8.77 -0.68
CA VAL A 333 -14.12 7.96 0.52
C VAL A 333 -15.20 8.26 1.58
N ALA A 334 -15.58 9.53 1.79
CA ALA A 334 -16.68 9.84 2.70
C ALA A 334 -18.00 9.19 2.26
N LYS A 335 -18.32 9.16 0.96
CA LYS A 335 -19.50 8.46 0.45
C LYS A 335 -19.41 6.95 0.61
N VAL A 336 -18.25 6.34 0.38
CA VAL A 336 -18.03 4.91 0.67
C VAL A 336 -18.37 4.61 2.13
N VAL A 337 -17.86 5.43 3.06
CA VAL A 337 -18.16 5.28 4.49
C VAL A 337 -19.67 5.40 4.74
N MET A 338 -20.34 6.37 4.14
CA MET A 338 -21.80 6.52 4.29
C MET A 338 -22.58 5.32 3.72
N ASN A 339 -22.15 4.76 2.58
CA ASN A 339 -22.74 3.53 2.01
C ASN A 339 -22.51 2.31 2.90
N ARG A 340 -21.39 2.26 3.63
CA ARG A 340 -21.13 1.22 4.64
C ARG A 340 -22.04 1.36 5.86
N VAL A 341 -22.42 2.59 6.25
CA VAL A 341 -23.34 2.81 7.36
C VAL A 341 -24.71 2.20 7.12
N SER A 342 -25.19 2.10 5.87
CA SER A 342 -26.47 1.48 5.56
C SER A 342 -26.42 -0.05 5.46
N ASN A 343 -25.25 -0.68 5.67
CA ASN A 343 -25.09 -2.12 5.54
C ASN A 343 -24.53 -2.73 6.85
N LYS A 344 -25.30 -3.66 7.43
CA LYS A 344 -24.98 -4.33 8.71
C LYS A 344 -23.62 -5.02 8.72
N ASN A 345 -23.18 -5.53 7.57
CA ASN A 345 -21.88 -6.20 7.46
C ASN A 345 -20.71 -5.25 7.74
N TYR A 346 -20.88 -3.95 7.57
CA TYR A 346 -19.81 -2.96 7.82
C TYR A 346 -20.01 -2.18 9.13
N ASN A 347 -21.24 -2.01 9.59
CA ASN A 347 -21.57 -1.14 10.71
C ASN A 347 -21.83 -1.87 12.05
N TYR A 348 -21.49 -3.15 12.12
CA TYR A 348 -21.66 -3.99 13.32
C TYR A 348 -20.32 -4.44 13.90
N ILE A 349 -20.17 -4.28 15.22
CA ILE A 349 -19.03 -4.81 16.00
C ILE A 349 -19.47 -6.15 16.60
N GLY A 350 -18.97 -7.25 16.03
CA GLY A 350 -19.26 -8.62 16.48
C GLY A 350 -18.64 -8.94 17.83
N GLU A 351 -19.21 -9.93 18.51
CA GLU A 351 -18.80 -10.32 19.86
C GLU A 351 -17.40 -10.94 19.93
N ASP A 352 -17.01 -11.58 18.84
CA ASP A 352 -15.67 -12.11 18.55
C ASP A 352 -14.63 -11.00 18.29
N GLY A 353 -15.09 -9.79 17.99
CA GLY A 353 -14.24 -8.63 17.71
C GLY A 353 -13.48 -8.15 18.96
N PRO A 354 -12.20 -7.76 18.83
CA PRO A 354 -11.39 -7.42 20.00
C PRO A 354 -11.87 -6.17 20.74
N LEU A 355 -12.59 -5.27 20.07
CA LEU A 355 -13.14 -4.07 20.68
C LEU A 355 -14.42 -4.35 21.50
N TYR A 356 -15.20 -5.38 21.14
CA TYR A 356 -16.52 -5.64 21.75
C TYR A 356 -16.44 -5.80 23.27
N SER A 357 -15.50 -6.63 23.74
CA SER A 357 -15.30 -6.86 25.18
C SER A 357 -15.01 -5.57 25.96
N HIS A 358 -14.30 -4.61 25.36
CA HIS A 358 -14.02 -3.32 25.98
C HIS A 358 -15.24 -2.38 25.98
N LEU A 359 -16.08 -2.42 24.95
CA LEU A 359 -17.34 -1.67 24.90
C LEU A 359 -18.35 -2.23 25.91
N LYS A 360 -18.48 -3.55 26.02
CA LYS A 360 -19.34 -4.24 27.00
C LYS A 360 -18.95 -3.88 28.43
N LYS A 361 -17.64 -3.91 28.77
CA LYS A 361 -17.13 -3.47 30.08
C LYS A 361 -17.48 -2.02 30.42
N LYS A 362 -17.62 -1.17 29.40
CA LYS A 362 -18.04 0.23 29.54
C LYS A 362 -19.55 0.45 29.48
N LYS A 363 -20.35 -0.63 29.39
CA LYS A 363 -21.82 -0.61 29.26
C LYS A 363 -22.29 0.23 28.05
N ILE A 364 -21.55 0.19 26.94
CA ILE A 364 -21.88 0.92 25.71
C ILE A 364 -22.71 0.02 24.80
N ASP A 365 -23.94 0.44 24.50
CA ASP A 365 -24.74 -0.16 23.43
C ASP A 365 -24.27 0.35 22.06
N SER A 366 -23.41 -0.44 21.40
CA SER A 366 -22.83 -0.09 20.10
C SER A 366 -23.85 -0.09 18.96
N LYS A 367 -25.01 -0.73 19.11
CA LYS A 367 -26.06 -0.77 18.07
C LYS A 367 -26.60 0.63 17.76
N LYS A 368 -26.54 1.55 18.72
CA LYS A 368 -26.98 2.95 18.59
C LYS A 368 -26.05 3.82 17.74
N TYR A 369 -24.85 3.35 17.39
CA TYR A 369 -23.82 4.20 16.76
C TYR A 369 -23.18 3.56 15.51
N PRO A 370 -23.96 3.31 14.45
CA PRO A 370 -23.48 2.57 13.27
C PRO A 370 -22.26 3.21 12.59
N LEU A 371 -22.16 4.53 12.55
CA LEU A 371 -21.00 5.20 11.95
C LEU A 371 -19.74 5.16 12.84
N LEU A 372 -19.88 5.10 14.17
CA LEU A 372 -18.73 4.81 15.04
C LEU A 372 -18.29 3.36 14.84
N ASN A 373 -19.23 2.43 14.68
CA ASN A 373 -18.89 1.05 14.39
C ASN A 373 -18.12 0.92 13.08
N VAL A 374 -18.52 1.62 12.00
CA VAL A 374 -17.73 1.63 10.75
C VAL A 374 -16.29 2.11 10.98
N LEU A 375 -16.08 3.19 11.73
CA LEU A 375 -14.73 3.71 12.05
C LEU A 375 -13.87 2.67 12.80
N PHE A 376 -14.47 1.97 13.76
CA PHE A 376 -13.75 1.14 14.73
C PHE A 376 -13.75 -0.35 14.40
N LYS A 377 -14.51 -0.79 13.39
CA LYS A 377 -14.59 -2.20 12.99
C LYS A 377 -13.26 -2.67 12.43
N GLN A 378 -12.66 -3.66 13.09
CA GLN A 378 -11.43 -4.28 12.61
C GLN A 378 -11.63 -4.84 11.20
N GLY A 379 -10.69 -4.55 10.30
CA GLY A 379 -10.72 -5.02 8.91
C GLY A 379 -11.27 -4.00 7.92
N GLU A 380 -12.00 -2.98 8.37
CA GLU A 380 -12.54 -1.93 7.50
C GLU A 380 -11.50 -0.92 7.05
N PHE A 381 -10.59 -0.58 7.97
CA PHE A 381 -9.50 0.35 7.74
C PHE A 381 -8.22 -0.17 8.36
N SER A 382 -7.08 0.15 7.75
CA SER A 382 -5.77 -0.32 8.21
C SER A 382 -5.47 0.10 9.65
N PHE A 383 -5.89 1.30 10.06
CA PHE A 383 -5.61 1.83 11.39
C PHE A 383 -6.44 1.19 12.52
N THR A 384 -7.37 0.27 12.22
CA THR A 384 -8.15 -0.50 13.23
C THR A 384 -7.39 -1.72 13.76
N TYR A 385 -6.25 -2.06 13.17
CA TYR A 385 -5.37 -3.11 13.66
C TYR A 385 -4.43 -2.54 14.72
N PHE A 386 -4.41 -3.15 15.91
CA PHE A 386 -3.60 -2.68 17.05
C PHE A 386 -2.09 -2.54 16.75
N PHE A 387 -1.57 -3.38 15.85
CA PHE A 387 -0.17 -3.40 15.45
C PHE A 387 0.18 -2.41 14.34
N ILE A 388 -0.79 -1.68 13.79
CA ILE A 388 -0.52 -0.63 12.81
C ILE A 388 -0.28 0.69 13.56
N PRO A 389 0.88 1.36 13.40
CA PRO A 389 1.21 2.56 14.17
C PRO A 389 0.17 3.70 14.10
N ALA A 390 -0.63 3.74 13.03
CA ALA A 390 -1.70 4.72 12.83
C ALA A 390 -2.89 4.56 13.79
N SER A 391 -3.09 3.39 14.40
CA SER A 391 -4.14 3.16 15.42
C SER A 391 -4.03 4.14 16.59
N ARG A 392 -2.79 4.47 16.97
CA ARG A 392 -2.50 5.50 18.00
C ARG A 392 -3.04 6.87 17.63
N GLY A 393 -3.14 7.19 16.34
CA GLY A 393 -3.67 8.45 15.85
C GLY A 393 -5.16 8.66 16.13
N ILE A 394 -5.90 7.59 16.47
CA ILE A 394 -7.32 7.68 16.84
C ILE A 394 -7.48 8.37 18.20
N PHE A 395 -6.71 7.95 19.21
CA PHE A 395 -6.77 8.55 20.56
C PHE A 395 -5.74 9.67 20.76
N CYS A 396 -4.63 9.64 20.02
CA CYS A 396 -3.56 10.65 20.01
C CYS A 396 -3.39 11.29 18.60
N PRO A 397 -4.38 12.07 18.14
CA PRO A 397 -4.35 12.68 16.81
C PRO A 397 -3.28 13.78 16.69
N ASP A 398 -2.61 13.86 15.53
CA ASP A 398 -1.61 14.90 15.24
C ASP A 398 -2.19 16.31 15.42
N GLN A 399 -1.51 17.10 16.26
CA GLN A 399 -1.87 18.48 16.61
C GLN A 399 -1.02 19.54 15.88
N SER A 400 -0.17 19.13 14.95
CA SER A 400 0.62 20.03 14.11
C SER A 400 -0.28 20.99 13.33
N ARG A 401 0.26 22.18 12.98
CA ARG A 401 -0.47 23.18 12.17
C ARG A 401 -0.99 22.58 10.86
N LYS A 402 -0.18 21.71 10.22
CA LYS A 402 -0.53 21.01 8.98
C LYS A 402 -1.70 20.04 9.18
N ALA A 403 -1.68 19.22 10.24
CA ALA A 403 -2.78 18.30 10.55
C ALA A 403 -4.07 19.04 10.91
N LYS A 404 -3.99 20.10 11.73
CA LYS A 404 -5.15 20.94 12.06
C LYS A 404 -5.79 21.58 10.82
N ARG A 405 -4.98 22.04 9.85
CA ARG A 405 -5.47 22.57 8.57
C ARG A 405 -6.18 21.49 7.75
N LEU A 406 -5.60 20.28 7.67
CA LEU A 406 -6.22 19.16 6.98
C LEU A 406 -7.54 18.74 7.64
N ARG A 407 -7.58 18.65 8.97
CA ARG A 407 -8.80 18.38 9.75
C ARG A 407 -9.93 19.36 9.43
N ARG A 408 -9.64 20.65 9.41
CA ARG A 408 -10.63 21.68 9.03
C ARG A 408 -11.15 21.45 7.60
N LYS A 409 -10.28 21.10 6.66
CA LYS A 409 -10.69 20.74 5.28
C LYS A 409 -11.60 19.50 5.28
N ASN A 410 -11.21 18.45 6.00
CA ASN A 410 -11.98 17.21 6.09
C ASN A 410 -13.34 17.43 6.74
N LEU A 411 -13.43 18.23 7.82
CA LEU A 411 -14.71 18.56 8.46
C LEU A 411 -15.66 19.30 7.51
N ARG A 412 -15.15 20.26 6.71
CA ARG A 412 -15.96 20.96 5.70
C ARG A 412 -16.48 20.00 4.62
N ILE A 413 -15.63 19.07 4.17
CA ILE A 413 -16.02 18.04 3.20
C ILE A 413 -17.06 17.11 3.81
N ALA A 414 -16.80 16.56 5.00
CA ALA A 414 -17.72 15.67 5.70
C ALA A 414 -19.09 16.32 5.93
N LEU A 415 -19.13 17.57 6.39
CA LEU A 415 -20.38 18.30 6.56
C LEU A 415 -21.12 18.50 5.22
N SER A 416 -20.37 18.82 4.15
CA SER A 416 -20.94 18.97 2.81
C SER A 416 -21.53 17.67 2.27
N GLU A 417 -20.89 16.53 2.52
CA GLU A 417 -21.39 15.23 2.03
C GLU A 417 -22.54 14.71 2.91
N LEU A 418 -22.54 14.98 4.23
CA LEU A 418 -23.67 14.65 5.11
C LEU A 418 -24.96 15.40 4.75
N LYS A 419 -24.85 16.62 4.21
CA LYS A 419 -26.00 17.42 3.75
C LYS A 419 -26.52 17.00 2.36
N ARG A 420 -25.77 16.20 1.61
CA ARG A 420 -26.13 15.81 0.24
C ARG A 420 -26.71 14.40 0.24
N SER A 421 -27.92 14.21 -0.27
CA SER A 421 -28.37 12.87 -0.67
C SER A 421 -27.60 12.50 -1.94
N THR A 422 -26.78 11.43 -1.89
CA THR A 422 -26.02 11.00 -3.08
C THR A 422 -26.26 9.54 -3.39
N GLN A 423 -27.43 9.22 -3.97
CA GLN A 423 -27.74 7.88 -4.50
C GLN A 423 -26.85 7.46 -5.69
N LYS A 424 -26.14 8.38 -6.36
CA LYS A 424 -25.40 8.10 -7.60
C LYS A 424 -24.02 7.46 -7.44
N PHE A 425 -23.42 7.44 -6.24
CA PHE A 425 -22.10 6.84 -6.04
C PHE A 425 -22.18 5.71 -5.01
N LYS A 426 -22.27 4.48 -5.52
CA LYS A 426 -22.63 3.28 -4.74
C LYS A 426 -21.43 2.43 -4.28
N ALA A 427 -20.20 2.94 -4.43
CA ALA A 427 -19.01 2.18 -4.02
C ALA A 427 -19.04 1.84 -2.52
N THR A 428 -18.62 0.62 -2.19
CA THR A 428 -18.49 0.12 -0.81
C THR A 428 -17.04 -0.22 -0.47
N ARG A 429 -16.18 -0.40 -1.49
CA ARG A 429 -14.73 -0.62 -1.31
C ARG A 429 -13.91 0.35 -2.15
N TYR A 430 -12.66 0.53 -1.73
CA TYR A 430 -11.64 1.19 -2.53
C TYR A 430 -10.29 0.54 -2.29
N PHE A 431 -9.38 0.69 -3.25
CA PHE A 431 -8.06 0.10 -3.21
C PHE A 431 -7.00 1.06 -3.75
N SER A 432 -5.78 0.95 -3.22
CA SER A 432 -4.63 1.74 -3.63
C SER A 432 -3.50 0.81 -4.05
N ARG A 433 -3.34 0.57 -5.35
CA ARG A 433 -2.19 -0.19 -5.87
C ARG A 433 -0.87 0.48 -5.48
N ALA A 434 -0.83 1.81 -5.47
CA ALA A 434 0.39 2.56 -5.18
C ALA A 434 0.92 2.39 -3.75
N SER A 435 0.08 2.03 -2.79
CA SER A 435 0.50 1.79 -1.40
C SER A 435 0.95 0.34 -1.14
N MET A 436 0.72 -0.57 -2.09
CA MET A 436 1.08 -1.98 -1.95
C MET A 436 2.57 -2.21 -2.27
N LEU A 437 3.18 -3.14 -1.53
CA LEU A 437 4.52 -3.63 -1.86
C LEU A 437 4.50 -4.25 -3.26
N GLY A 438 5.45 -3.87 -4.12
CA GLY A 438 5.48 -4.31 -5.52
C GLY A 438 4.30 -3.80 -6.36
N ARG A 439 3.44 -2.94 -5.81
CA ARG A 439 2.21 -2.47 -6.48
C ARG A 439 1.28 -3.60 -6.91
N ILE A 440 1.29 -4.72 -6.18
CA ILE A 440 0.39 -5.85 -6.42
C ILE A 440 -1.08 -5.45 -6.31
N ASP A 441 -1.93 -6.08 -7.10
CA ASP A 441 -3.37 -5.84 -7.08
C ASP A 441 -4.12 -6.87 -6.25
N MET A 442 -4.34 -6.56 -4.97
CA MET A 442 -5.12 -7.42 -4.07
C MET A 442 -6.63 -7.32 -4.30
N ALA A 443 -7.11 -6.38 -5.12
CA ALA A 443 -8.52 -6.31 -5.46
C ALA A 443 -8.97 -7.49 -6.33
N GLN A 444 -8.04 -8.21 -6.95
CA GLN A 444 -8.30 -9.46 -7.67
C GLN A 444 -8.86 -10.58 -6.77
N LEU A 445 -8.75 -10.45 -5.44
CA LEU A 445 -9.35 -11.40 -4.48
C LEU A 445 -10.78 -11.01 -4.09
N TRP A 446 -11.38 -10.00 -4.72
CA TRP A 446 -12.70 -9.49 -4.39
C TRP A 446 -13.73 -9.92 -5.43
N ASP A 447 -13.97 -11.22 -5.55
CA ASP A 447 -14.81 -11.83 -6.59
C ASP A 447 -16.24 -11.24 -6.63
N GLN A 448 -16.76 -10.81 -5.48
CA GLN A 448 -18.08 -10.18 -5.35
C GLN A 448 -18.09 -8.66 -5.64
N HIS A 449 -17.00 -8.08 -6.15
CA HIS A 449 -16.90 -6.64 -6.36
C HIS A 449 -16.36 -6.28 -7.73
N SER A 450 -17.05 -5.35 -8.39
CA SER A 450 -16.65 -4.82 -9.69
C SER A 450 -16.09 -3.40 -9.57
N PRO A 451 -15.02 -3.07 -10.32
CA PRO A 451 -14.46 -1.73 -10.32
C PRO A 451 -15.44 -0.74 -10.96
N LEU A 452 -15.61 0.42 -10.34
CA LEU A 452 -16.33 1.52 -10.97
C LEU A 452 -15.50 2.13 -12.10
N ALA A 453 -16.18 2.53 -13.18
CA ALA A 453 -15.54 3.23 -14.28
C ALA A 453 -14.89 4.54 -13.82
N GLU A 454 -13.75 4.86 -14.44
CA GLU A 454 -12.99 6.06 -14.13
C GLU A 454 -13.77 7.33 -14.48
N ARG A 455 -13.51 8.41 -13.74
CA ARG A 455 -14.15 9.70 -13.97
C ARG A 455 -13.17 10.85 -13.80
N PRO A 456 -13.34 11.94 -14.57
CA PRO A 456 -12.55 13.16 -14.36
C PRO A 456 -12.84 13.76 -12.99
N GLY A 457 -11.86 14.50 -12.46
CA GLY A 457 -12.08 15.39 -11.33
C GLY A 457 -12.77 16.70 -11.74
N PRO A 458 -12.86 17.68 -10.82
CA PRO A 458 -13.42 18.99 -11.13
C PRO A 458 -12.70 19.71 -12.27
N ARG A 459 -13.46 20.51 -13.02
CA ARG A 459 -12.97 21.36 -14.13
C ARG A 459 -11.92 22.35 -13.61
N LEU A 460 -10.86 22.54 -14.38
CA LEU A 460 -9.79 23.49 -14.06
C LEU A 460 -10.18 24.90 -14.49
N LYS A 461 -9.91 25.89 -13.62
CA LYS A 461 -10.17 27.31 -13.90
C LYS A 461 -9.33 27.80 -15.11
N LYS A 462 -8.05 27.42 -15.18
CA LYS A 462 -7.10 27.84 -16.24
C LYS A 462 -7.13 26.93 -17.49
N SER A 463 -8.31 26.51 -17.93
CA SER A 463 -8.44 25.54 -19.04
C SER A 463 -7.92 26.07 -20.38
N SER A 464 -7.96 27.38 -20.65
CA SER A 464 -7.49 27.99 -21.90
C SER A 464 -5.99 27.82 -22.12
N LYS A 465 -5.19 28.04 -21.06
CA LYS A 465 -3.74 27.82 -21.06
C LYS A 465 -3.39 26.38 -21.45
N TYR A 466 -4.07 25.41 -20.84
CA TYR A 466 -3.82 23.98 -21.13
C TYR A 466 -4.29 23.61 -22.54
N LEU A 467 -5.38 24.20 -23.02
CA LEU A 467 -5.84 24.00 -24.40
C LEU A 467 -4.81 24.53 -25.41
N SER A 468 -4.18 25.67 -25.16
CA SER A 468 -3.09 26.18 -26.00
C SER A 468 -1.90 25.21 -26.02
N LEU A 469 -1.48 24.68 -24.86
CA LEU A 469 -0.40 23.70 -24.78
C LEU A 469 -0.73 22.38 -25.52
N TYR A 470 -1.98 21.94 -25.41
CA TYR A 470 -2.48 20.75 -26.10
C TYR A 470 -2.45 20.94 -27.62
N LYS A 471 -2.98 22.07 -28.13
CA LYS A 471 -2.95 22.39 -29.57
C LYS A 471 -1.53 22.51 -30.12
N LYS A 472 -0.58 22.99 -29.32
CA LYS A 472 0.86 23.08 -29.68
C LYS A 472 1.62 21.75 -29.51
N ASN A 473 0.94 20.63 -29.26
CA ASN A 473 1.54 19.31 -29.01
C ASN A 473 2.63 19.31 -27.91
N LYS A 474 2.52 20.21 -26.93
CA LYS A 474 3.48 20.32 -25.81
C LYS A 474 3.15 19.39 -24.63
N MET A 475 2.11 18.57 -24.75
CA MET A 475 1.65 17.67 -23.70
C MET A 475 1.85 16.21 -24.12
N LEU A 476 2.29 15.38 -23.18
CA LEU A 476 2.45 13.95 -23.38
C LEU A 476 1.12 13.24 -23.10
N PHE A 477 0.62 12.46 -24.05
CA PHE A 477 -0.53 11.57 -23.84
C PHE A 477 -0.12 10.33 -23.06
N LEU A 478 -0.88 9.97 -22.04
CA LEU A 478 -0.64 8.76 -21.24
C LEU A 478 -1.59 7.63 -21.65
N TYR A 479 -2.90 7.89 -21.58
CA TYR A 479 -3.96 6.98 -21.96
C TYR A 479 -5.28 7.73 -22.09
N SER A 480 -6.33 7.02 -22.49
CA SER A 480 -7.72 7.51 -22.50
C SER A 480 -8.61 6.56 -21.70
N PHE A 481 -9.69 7.09 -21.13
CA PHE A 481 -10.73 6.31 -20.46
C PHE A 481 -12.13 6.80 -20.86
N THR A 482 -13.10 5.91 -20.71
CA THR A 482 -14.52 6.23 -20.93
C THR A 482 -15.21 6.36 -19.58
N SER A 483 -15.85 7.51 -19.37
CA SER A 483 -16.63 7.75 -18.15
C SER A 483 -17.92 6.91 -18.12
N PRO A 484 -18.58 6.76 -16.94
CA PRO A 484 -19.87 6.09 -16.84
C PRO A 484 -20.96 6.63 -17.78
N LYS A 485 -20.83 7.88 -18.25
CA LYS A 485 -21.77 8.52 -19.19
C LYS A 485 -21.39 8.32 -20.67
N GLY A 486 -20.47 7.41 -20.98
CA GLY A 486 -19.97 7.18 -22.35
C GLY A 486 -19.03 8.26 -22.89
N ASN A 487 -18.76 9.35 -22.16
CA ASN A 487 -17.83 10.38 -22.64
C ASN A 487 -16.38 9.90 -22.52
N ILE A 488 -15.62 10.07 -23.59
CA ILE A 488 -14.18 9.77 -23.66
C ILE A 488 -13.38 10.94 -23.08
N TYR A 489 -12.33 10.60 -22.33
CA TYR A 489 -11.38 11.53 -21.74
C TYR A 489 -9.94 11.10 -22.04
N GLU A 490 -9.06 12.09 -22.20
CA GLU A 490 -7.63 11.89 -22.48
C GLU A 490 -6.82 12.33 -21.27
N VAL A 491 -5.93 11.47 -20.77
CA VAL A 491 -5.01 11.80 -19.69
C VAL A 491 -3.70 12.30 -20.27
N MET A 492 -3.37 13.55 -19.95
CA MET A 492 -2.24 14.29 -20.50
C MET A 492 -1.29 14.75 -19.40
N ARG A 493 0.01 14.80 -19.69
CA ARG A 493 1.05 15.28 -18.77
C ARG A 493 1.80 16.48 -19.32
N TYR A 494 2.07 17.45 -18.45
CA TYR A 494 2.97 18.57 -18.72
C TYR A 494 3.74 18.96 -17.46
N LYS A 495 5.08 19.05 -17.54
CA LYS A 495 5.98 19.38 -16.41
C LYS A 495 5.63 18.63 -15.12
N GLN A 496 5.54 17.30 -15.21
CA GLN A 496 5.20 16.36 -14.12
C GLN A 496 3.78 16.50 -13.53
N LYS A 497 2.91 17.35 -14.11
CA LYS A 497 1.50 17.47 -13.71
C LYS A 497 0.62 16.76 -14.72
N GLU A 498 -0.35 16.03 -14.20
CA GLU A 498 -1.30 15.25 -14.97
C GLU A 498 -2.67 15.95 -14.98
N PHE A 499 -3.32 15.90 -16.13
CA PHE A 499 -4.58 16.57 -16.41
C PHE A 499 -5.47 15.65 -17.24
N VAL A 500 -6.77 15.87 -17.16
CA VAL A 500 -7.74 15.15 -17.99
C VAL A 500 -8.34 16.14 -18.98
N TYR A 501 -8.25 15.85 -20.27
CA TYR A 501 -8.86 16.62 -21.34
C TYR A 501 -10.13 15.93 -21.83
N SER A 502 -11.20 16.70 -22.04
CA SER A 502 -12.40 16.23 -22.73
C SER A 502 -12.43 16.74 -24.16
N PRO A 503 -12.34 15.87 -25.17
CA PRO A 503 -12.47 16.27 -26.57
C PRO A 503 -13.84 16.88 -26.87
N LYS A 504 -14.92 16.30 -26.33
CA LYS A 504 -16.31 16.76 -26.51
C LYS A 504 -16.51 18.20 -26.05
N TYR A 505 -16.06 18.53 -24.84
CA TYR A 505 -16.27 19.85 -24.25
C TYR A 505 -15.11 20.82 -24.50
N LYS A 506 -13.98 20.36 -25.05
CA LYS A 506 -12.73 21.11 -25.21
C LYS A 506 -12.27 21.75 -23.88
N LYS A 507 -12.47 21.07 -22.76
CA LYS A 507 -12.11 21.54 -21.39
C LYS A 507 -11.17 20.58 -20.69
N PHE A 508 -10.39 21.14 -19.76
CA PHE A 508 -9.51 20.40 -18.85
C PHE A 508 -10.11 20.24 -17.45
N TYR A 509 -9.81 19.09 -16.87
CA TYR A 509 -10.24 18.63 -15.56
C TYR A 509 -9.03 18.16 -14.76
N SER A 510 -9.17 18.17 -13.44
CA SER A 510 -8.16 17.57 -12.57
C SER A 510 -8.14 16.05 -12.78
N TYR A 511 -6.93 15.48 -12.80
CA TYR A 511 -6.76 14.03 -12.87
C TYR A 511 -7.02 13.37 -11.51
N ARG A 512 -7.63 12.19 -11.58
CA ARG A 512 -7.94 11.32 -10.44
C ARG A 512 -7.25 10.00 -10.69
N ASN A 513 -6.08 9.82 -10.09
CA ASN A 513 -5.23 8.68 -10.38
C ASN A 513 -5.85 7.38 -9.81
N PRO A 514 -6.27 6.41 -10.67
CA PRO A 514 -6.92 5.19 -10.22
C PRO A 514 -5.98 4.26 -9.42
N HIS A 515 -4.66 4.40 -9.55
CA HIS A 515 -3.71 3.64 -8.75
C HIS A 515 -3.59 4.15 -7.31
N TYR A 516 -4.02 5.40 -7.02
CA TYR A 516 -4.17 5.89 -5.65
C TYR A 516 -5.50 5.49 -5.05
N PHE A 517 -6.59 5.63 -5.80
CA PHE A 517 -7.93 5.26 -5.37
C PHE A 517 -8.73 4.67 -6.54
N ARG A 518 -8.86 3.35 -6.56
CA ARG A 518 -9.83 2.64 -7.40
C ARG A 518 -11.03 2.26 -6.54
N TYR A 519 -12.24 2.55 -6.98
CA TYR A 519 -13.46 2.30 -6.22
C TYR A 519 -14.19 1.08 -6.77
N PHE A 520 -14.89 0.35 -5.89
CA PHE A 520 -15.56 -0.88 -6.23
C PHE A 520 -16.97 -0.92 -5.64
N LEU A 521 -17.88 -1.46 -6.45
CA LEU A 521 -19.28 -1.74 -6.17
C LEU A 521 -19.38 -3.24 -5.81
N LYS A 522 -20.23 -3.60 -4.85
CA LYS A 522 -20.55 -5.01 -4.60
C LYS A 522 -21.58 -5.47 -5.64
N ASN A 523 -21.38 -6.64 -6.24
CA ASN A 523 -22.21 -7.14 -7.35
C ASN A 523 -23.65 -7.40 -6.89
N ASP A 524 -23.86 -7.95 -5.69
CA ASP A 524 -25.18 -8.27 -5.13
C ASP A 524 -25.82 -7.09 -4.36
N SER A 525 -25.44 -5.86 -4.69
CA SER A 525 -25.98 -4.67 -4.05
C SER A 525 -26.60 -3.80 -5.14
N TYR A 526 -27.92 -3.89 -5.20
CA TYR A 526 -28.91 -3.18 -6.02
C TYR A 526 -29.53 -4.02 -7.14
#